data_AF-A0A326GL72-F1
#
_entry.id   AF-A0A326GL72-F1
#
_cell.length_a   1.000
_cell.length_b   1.000
_cell.length_c   1.000
_cell.angle_alpha   90.00
_cell.angle_beta   90.00
_cell.angle_gamma   90.00
#
_symmetry.space_group_name_H-M   'P 1'
#
loop_
_entity.id
_entity.type
_entity.pdbx_description
1 polymer ?
#
loop_
_entity_poly.entity_id
_entity_poly.type
_entity_poly.pdbx_seq_one_letter_code
_entity_poly.pdbx_strand_id
1 'polypeptide(L)'
;MPHHLSLYQTAADFPVELQTVGAALAAGITIEATCPRCWGARAVDLARIISLHGPGYSLIDRQTFCTFRPGCDGRVRFRYIGEYGMKTMESEQGRAWRASRDR
;
A
#
# COMPACT_ATOMS: atom_id res chain seq x y z
N MET A 1 -28.52 2.02 19.52
CA MET A 1 -27.60 0.87 19.33
C MET A 1 -26.37 1.41 18.63
N PRO A 2 -25.17 1.38 19.26
CA PRO A 2 -23.99 1.96 18.63
C PRO A 2 -23.52 1.02 17.50
N HIS A 3 -23.54 1.53 16.27
CA HIS A 3 -22.92 0.86 15.13
C HIS A 3 -21.40 0.88 15.36
N HIS A 4 -20.82 -0.28 15.64
CA HIS A 4 -19.37 -0.49 15.57
C HIS A 4 -18.93 -0.21 14.12
N LEU A 5 -18.40 0.99 13.88
CA LEU A 5 -17.65 1.30 12.67
C LEU A 5 -16.44 0.36 12.65
N SER A 6 -16.49 -0.66 11.80
CA SER A 6 -15.36 -1.53 11.51
C SER A 6 -14.27 -0.66 10.87
N LEU A 7 -13.27 -0.27 11.65
CA LEU A 7 -12.13 0.55 11.24
C LEU A 7 -11.13 -0.21 10.33
N TYR A 8 -11.53 -1.35 9.75
CA TYR A 8 -10.70 -2.09 8.83
C TYR A 8 -11.03 -1.64 7.40
N GLN A 9 -10.22 -0.71 6.90
CA GLN A 9 -10.16 -0.42 5.47
C GLN A 9 -9.85 -1.75 4.76
N THR A 10 -10.69 -2.12 3.81
CA THR A 10 -10.44 -3.27 2.94
C THR A 10 -9.93 -2.77 1.60
N ALA A 11 -9.36 -3.66 0.78
CA ALA A 11 -8.97 -3.31 -0.58
C ALA A 11 -10.14 -2.68 -1.38
N ALA A 12 -11.38 -3.05 -1.08
CA ALA A 12 -12.57 -2.54 -1.76
C ALA A 12 -12.86 -1.05 -1.52
N ASP A 13 -12.32 -0.47 -0.44
CA ASP A 13 -12.51 0.95 -0.10
C ASP A 13 -11.59 1.88 -0.90
N PHE A 14 -10.62 1.31 -1.63
CA PHE A 14 -9.70 2.05 -2.47
C PHE A 14 -10.23 2.14 -3.91
N PRO A 15 -9.85 3.18 -4.68
CA PRO A 15 -10.07 3.23 -6.13
C PRO A 15 -9.69 1.91 -6.80
N VAL A 16 -10.46 1.50 -7.82
CA VAL A 16 -10.33 0.19 -8.50
C VAL A 16 -8.90 -0.05 -8.97
N GLU A 17 -8.21 1.01 -9.40
CA GLU A 17 -6.83 1.02 -9.87
C GLU A 17 -5.81 0.65 -8.79
N LEU A 18 -6.16 0.79 -7.50
CA LEU A 18 -5.27 0.49 -6.37
C LEU A 18 -5.56 -0.86 -5.71
N GLN A 19 -6.75 -1.43 -5.97
CA GLN A 19 -7.22 -2.64 -5.27
C GLN A 19 -6.34 -3.85 -5.56
N THR A 20 -5.77 -3.94 -6.76
CA THR A 20 -4.98 -5.07 -7.22
C THR A 20 -3.72 -4.63 -7.96
N VAL A 21 -2.69 -5.48 -7.97
CA VAL A 21 -1.45 -5.22 -8.71
C VAL A 21 -1.66 -5.20 -10.22
N GLY A 22 -2.64 -5.96 -10.74
CA GLY A 22 -3.02 -5.93 -12.15
C GLY A 22 -3.64 -4.59 -12.54
N ALA A 23 -4.56 -4.07 -11.72
CA ALA A 23 -5.17 -2.76 -11.95
C ALA A 23 -4.13 -1.63 -11.83
N ALA A 24 -3.24 -1.70 -10.85
CA ALA A 24 -2.16 -0.73 -10.66
C ALA A 24 -1.21 -0.71 -11.86
N LEU A 25 -0.82 -1.88 -12.38
CA LEU A 25 0.03 -1.99 -13.55
C LEU A 25 -0.66 -1.43 -14.81
N ALA A 26 -1.93 -1.78 -15.03
CA ALA A 26 -2.71 -1.28 -16.17
C ALA A 26 -2.90 0.24 -16.14
N ALA A 27 -3.02 0.83 -14.95
CA ALA A 27 -3.13 2.26 -14.74
C ALA A 27 -1.77 3.00 -14.73
N GLY A 28 -0.63 2.30 -14.92
CA GLY A 28 0.70 2.89 -14.88
C GLY A 28 1.11 3.41 -13.49
N ILE A 29 0.52 2.87 -12.43
CA ILE A 29 0.77 3.30 -11.05
C ILE A 29 2.05 2.65 -10.53
N THR A 30 2.95 3.48 -10.01
CA THR A 30 4.16 2.99 -9.33
C THR A 30 3.85 2.66 -7.88
N ILE A 31 4.30 1.52 -7.38
CA ILE A 31 4.23 1.17 -5.96
C ILE A 31 5.64 1.09 -5.40
N GLU A 32 5.88 1.69 -4.25
CA GLU A 32 7.13 1.67 -3.52
C GLU A 32 6.99 0.89 -2.23
N ALA A 33 7.93 -0.01 -1.99
CA ALA A 33 8.10 -0.72 -0.74
C ALA A 33 9.05 0.08 0.16
N THR A 34 8.60 0.46 1.35
CA THR A 34 9.36 1.27 2.31
C THR A 34 9.47 0.59 3.67
N CYS A 35 10.64 0.67 4.31
CA CYS A 35 10.84 0.16 5.66
C CYS A 35 11.07 1.33 6.62
N PRO A 36 10.23 1.53 7.65
CA PRO A 36 10.38 2.65 8.59
C PRO A 36 11.56 2.48 9.55
N ARG A 37 12.12 1.26 9.67
CA ARG A 37 13.24 0.99 10.57
C ARG A 37 14.60 1.31 9.96
N CYS A 38 14.86 0.81 8.75
CA CYS A 38 16.13 1.05 8.06
C CYS A 38 16.04 2.15 6.99
N TRP A 39 14.87 2.77 6.83
CA TRP A 39 14.59 3.84 5.86
C TRP A 39 14.87 3.47 4.41
N GLY A 40 14.93 2.16 4.12
CA GLY A 40 15.11 1.66 2.76
C GLY A 40 13.81 1.80 1.97
N ALA A 41 13.95 2.15 0.70
CA ALA A 41 12.84 2.28 -0.24
C ALA A 41 13.22 1.63 -1.57
N ARG A 42 12.29 0.89 -2.19
CA ARG A 42 12.47 0.28 -3.52
C ARG A 42 11.16 0.28 -4.28
N ALA A 43 11.22 0.57 -5.58
CA ALA A 43 10.10 0.33 -6.48
C ALA A 43 9.77 -1.17 -6.51
N VAL A 44 8.47 -1.47 -6.47
CA VAL A 44 7.93 -2.82 -6.53
C VAL A 44 7.81 -3.23 -8.00
N ASP A 45 8.35 -4.41 -8.31
CA ASP A 45 8.17 -5.04 -9.62
C ASP A 45 6.77 -5.69 -9.68
N LEU A 46 5.79 -4.95 -10.20
CA LEU A 46 4.41 -5.42 -10.31
C LEU A 46 4.29 -6.63 -11.23
N ALA A 47 5.05 -6.68 -12.33
CA ALA A 47 5.02 -7.80 -13.27
C ALA A 47 5.49 -9.10 -12.59
N ARG A 48 6.53 -9.02 -11.74
CA ARG A 48 6.97 -10.16 -10.94
C ARG A 48 5.96 -10.58 -9.88
N ILE A 49 5.24 -9.66 -9.25
CA ILE A 49 4.20 -10.04 -8.28
C ILE A 49 3.03 -10.73 -8.99
N ILE A 50 2.63 -10.22 -10.16
CA ILE A 50 1.59 -10.82 -10.99
C ILE A 50 1.98 -12.25 -11.41
N SER A 51 3.23 -12.50 -11.78
CA SER A 51 3.67 -13.86 -12.14
C SER A 51 3.66 -14.84 -10.97
N LEU A 52 3.87 -14.37 -9.74
CA LEU A 52 3.90 -15.21 -8.54
C LEU A 52 2.52 -15.43 -7.91
N HIS A 53 1.65 -14.42 -7.92
CA HIS A 53 0.40 -14.40 -7.16
C HIS A 53 -0.85 -14.14 -8.00
N GLY A 54 -0.68 -13.82 -9.28
CA GLY A 54 -1.77 -13.45 -10.18
C GLY A 54 -2.13 -11.95 -10.13
N PRO A 55 -2.87 -11.46 -11.14
CA PRO A 55 -3.21 -10.04 -11.29
C PRO A 55 -4.18 -9.53 -10.21
N GLY A 56 -5.00 -10.40 -9.64
CA GLY A 56 -5.96 -10.05 -8.57
C GLY A 56 -5.34 -9.89 -7.19
N TYR A 57 -4.01 -10.07 -7.05
CA TYR A 57 -3.35 -9.93 -5.77
C TYR A 57 -3.35 -8.47 -5.29
N SER A 58 -3.64 -8.25 -4.00
CA SER A 58 -3.66 -6.92 -3.39
C SER A 58 -2.46 -6.71 -2.47
N LEU A 59 -1.86 -5.52 -2.55
CA LEU A 59 -0.80 -5.06 -1.64
C LEU A 59 -1.33 -4.17 -0.51
N ILE A 60 -2.63 -3.87 -0.51
CA ILE A 60 -3.28 -3.09 0.55
C ILE A 60 -3.21 -3.88 1.85
N ASP A 61 -2.79 -3.22 2.93
CA ASP A 61 -2.52 -3.78 4.26
C ASP A 61 -1.55 -4.95 4.33
N ARG A 62 -0.89 -5.29 3.22
CA ARG A 62 0.16 -6.30 3.21
C ARG A 62 1.43 -5.72 3.83
N GLN A 63 2.08 -6.55 4.62
CA GLN A 63 3.40 -6.27 5.18
C GLN A 63 4.28 -7.50 4.99
N THR A 64 5.55 -7.25 4.69
CA THR A 64 6.57 -8.30 4.60
C THR A 64 7.75 -7.93 5.48
N PHE A 65 8.60 -8.91 5.83
CA PHE A 65 9.86 -8.59 6.50
C PHE A 65 10.79 -7.82 5.56
N CYS A 66 11.57 -6.91 6.14
CA CYS A 66 12.53 -6.12 5.39
C CYS A 66 13.67 -6.98 4.87
N THR A 67 13.88 -6.94 3.55
CA THR A 67 15.00 -7.59 2.87
C THR A 67 15.98 -6.57 2.27
N PHE A 68 15.80 -5.28 2.57
CA PHE A 68 16.63 -4.21 2.02
C PHE A 68 18.03 -4.16 2.63
N ARG A 69 18.16 -4.49 3.91
CA ARG A 69 19.43 -4.59 4.62
C ARG A 69 19.52 -5.90 5.38
N PRO A 70 20.63 -6.64 5.28
CA PRO A 70 20.88 -7.80 6.13
C PRO A 70 20.74 -7.42 7.62
N GLY A 71 20.01 -8.25 8.38
CA GLY A 71 19.79 -8.02 9.81
C GLY A 71 18.69 -7.02 10.17
N CYS A 72 17.97 -6.45 9.19
CA CYS A 72 16.79 -5.62 9.48
C CYS A 72 15.55 -6.49 9.73
N ASP A 73 15.02 -6.44 10.94
CA ASP A 73 13.77 -7.07 11.41
C ASP A 73 12.55 -6.15 11.26
N GLY A 74 12.69 -5.02 10.55
CA GLY A 74 11.59 -4.11 10.26
C GLY A 74 10.55 -4.72 9.32
N ARG A 75 9.35 -4.13 9.30
CA ARG A 75 8.29 -4.49 8.33
C ARG A 75 8.23 -3.49 7.19
N VAL A 76 8.10 -4.00 5.97
CA VAL A 76 7.93 -3.22 4.75
C VAL A 76 6.45 -2.86 4.60
N ARG A 77 6.19 -1.62 4.22
CA ARG A 77 4.88 -1.07 3.86
C ARG A 77 4.89 -0.67 2.39
N PHE A 78 3.76 -0.85 1.71
CA PHE A 78 3.61 -0.48 0.30
C PHE A 78 2.95 0.90 0.19
N ARG A 79 3.52 1.77 -0.63
CA ARG A 79 3.06 3.13 -0.89
C ARG A 79 2.83 3.30 -2.39
N TYR A 80 1.66 3.79 -2.76
CA TYR A 80 1.32 4.08 -4.15
C TYR A 80 1.81 5.50 -4.49
N ILE A 81 2.64 5.62 -5.52
CA ILE A 81 3.31 6.86 -5.96
C ILE A 81 2.68 7.34 -7.28
N GLY A 82 2.35 8.64 -7.34
CA GLY A 82 1.74 9.31 -8.49
C GLY A 82 0.59 10.23 -8.09
N GLU A 83 -0.18 10.75 -9.05
CA GLU A 83 -1.37 11.58 -8.80
C GLU A 83 -2.39 10.90 -7.87
N TYR A 84 -2.47 9.56 -7.90
CA TYR A 84 -3.35 8.78 -7.02
C TYR A 84 -2.85 8.65 -5.58
N GLY A 85 -1.54 8.76 -5.34
CA GLY A 85 -1.00 8.88 -3.99
C GLY A 85 -1.40 10.19 -3.32
N MET A 86 -1.63 11.25 -4.10
CA MET A 86 -2.13 12.55 -3.62
C MET A 86 -3.66 12.63 -3.57
N LYS A 87 -4.39 12.06 -4.55
CA LYS A 87 -5.87 12.01 -4.50
C LYS A 87 -6.40 11.14 -3.35
N THR A 88 -5.75 10.02 -3.04
CA THR A 88 -6.08 9.26 -1.83
C THR A 88 -5.75 10.05 -0.57
N MET A 89 -4.71 10.89 -0.56
CA MET A 89 -4.35 11.76 0.56
C MET A 89 -5.25 12.98 0.77
N GLU A 90 -5.94 13.47 -0.27
CA GLU A 90 -6.96 14.53 -0.18
C GLU A 90 -8.36 14.01 0.15
N SER A 91 -8.62 12.72 -0.05
CA SER A 91 -9.84 12.08 0.42
C SER A 91 -9.94 12.16 1.94
N GLU A 92 -11.16 12.07 2.48
CA GLU A 92 -11.40 12.04 3.93
C GLU A 92 -10.63 10.89 4.61
N GLN A 93 -10.45 9.78 3.91
CA GLN A 93 -9.69 8.60 4.33
C GLN A 93 -8.17 8.88 4.35
N GLY A 94 -7.66 9.66 3.40
CA GLY A 94 -6.27 10.15 3.39
C GLY A 94 -5.96 11.12 4.53
N ARG A 95 -6.93 11.96 4.89
CA ARG A 95 -6.84 12.84 6.07
C ARG A 95 -6.85 12.04 7.37
N ALA A 96 -7.73 11.04 7.49
CA ALA A 96 -7.78 10.15 8.64
C ALA A 96 -6.48 9.36 8.84
N TRP A 97 -5.89 8.87 7.75
CA TRP A 97 -4.60 8.18 7.78
C TRP A 97 -3.46 9.10 8.26
N ARG A 98 -3.40 10.37 7.80
CA ARG A 98 -2.42 11.36 8.30
C ARG A 98 -2.59 11.62 9.79
N ALA A 99 -3.81 11.87 10.24
CA ALA A 99 -4.12 12.12 11.65
C ALA A 99 -3.76 10.92 12.56
N SER A 100 -3.80 9.69 12.04
CA SER A 100 -3.42 8.48 12.78
C SER A 100 -1.90 8.26 12.88
N ARG A 101 -1.10 8.93 12.02
CA ARG A 101 0.36 8.81 11.97
C ARG A 101 1.10 9.82 12.86
N ASP A 102 0.43 10.90 13.26
CA ASP A 102 0.98 11.95 14.13
C ASP A 102 0.67 11.72 15.62
N ARG A 103 0.20 10.51 15.98
CA ARG A 103 0.12 10.01 17.36
C ARG A 103 1.14 8.90 17.57
#